data_AF-A0A5Q0NUD8-F1
#
_entry.id   AF-A0A5Q0NUD8-F1
#
_cell.length_a   1.000
_cell.length_b   1.000
_cell.length_c   1.000
_cell.angle_alpha   90.00
_cell.angle_beta   90.00
_cell.angle_gamma   90.00
#
_symmetry.space_group_name_H-M   'P 1'
#
loop_
_entity.id
_entity.type
_entity.pdbx_description
1 polymer ?
#
loop_
_entity_poly.entity_id
_entity_poly.type
_entity_poly.pdbx_seq_one_letter_code
_entity_poly.pdbx_strand_id
1 'polypeptide(L)'
;MTPERFWDLIDSLEGVADDASCERLDLQLQRTGEGDAFADEVEVHVADLLRHCTVPADLPEDSEEWLAAAVVAAGRDAYEATIAAGGEIDAARWRWRDAEALLVTGWSSHAAAVDPTPRDHDPGFPVTLQWKVAAPPPGVYTSYGVDDLGDDPAHGVVASSDPAWDQARRDLSADPALMEELAGLDWLDLHLVVRDGEEVTEPELRPYPSPDAVRAVVLVVPQSLFADADAGARAEAYAEAVQAMVAGLAGRIQR
;
A
#
# COMPACT_ATOMS: atom_id res chain seq x y z
N MET A 1 18.52 4.54 -13.66
CA MET A 1 18.44 5.92 -14.20
C MET A 1 19.79 6.26 -14.85
N THR A 2 20.05 7.45 -15.42
CA THR A 2 21.46 7.84 -15.69
C THR A 2 22.06 8.50 -14.44
N PRO A 3 23.36 8.31 -14.14
CA PRO A 3 23.97 8.93 -12.97
C PRO A 3 23.84 10.46 -12.93
N GLU A 4 23.98 11.12 -14.08
CA GLU A 4 23.81 12.57 -14.19
C GLU A 4 22.37 13.00 -13.87
N ARG A 5 21.38 12.25 -14.35
CA ARG A 5 19.97 12.52 -14.08
C ARG A 5 19.62 12.35 -12.61
N PHE A 6 20.19 11.35 -11.94
CA PHE A 6 20.01 11.13 -10.51
C PHE A 6 20.53 12.33 -9.70
N TRP A 7 21.75 12.78 -9.98
CA TRP A 7 22.31 13.93 -9.28
C TRP A 7 21.59 15.25 -9.60
N ASP A 8 21.11 15.45 -10.83
CA ASP A 8 20.26 16.60 -11.17
C ASP A 8 18.96 16.62 -10.33
N LEU A 9 18.39 15.45 -10.03
CA LEU A 9 17.20 15.30 -9.19
C LEU A 9 17.52 15.60 -7.73
N ILE A 10 18.63 15.09 -7.20
CA ILE A 10 19.11 15.43 -5.86
C ILE A 10 19.43 16.93 -5.74
N ASP A 11 20.05 17.54 -6.76
CA ASP A 11 20.38 18.96 -6.77
C ASP A 11 19.12 19.85 -6.71
N SER A 12 17.96 19.35 -7.16
CA SER A 12 16.68 20.05 -7.02
C SER A 12 16.22 20.23 -5.57
N LEU A 13 16.83 19.49 -4.64
CA LEU A 13 16.65 19.66 -3.19
C LEU A 13 17.43 20.86 -2.65
N GLU A 14 18.33 21.47 -3.44
CA GLU A 14 19.10 22.65 -3.03
C GLU A 14 19.93 22.39 -1.75
N GLY A 15 20.38 21.14 -1.58
CA GLY A 15 21.18 20.69 -0.44
C GLY A 15 20.40 20.45 0.85
N VAL A 16 19.06 20.48 0.80
CA VAL A 16 18.19 20.30 1.96
C VAL A 16 16.97 19.49 1.55
N ALA A 17 16.66 18.38 2.23
CA ALA A 17 15.51 17.53 1.91
C ALA A 17 14.27 17.85 2.78
N ASP A 18 13.93 19.12 2.93
CA ASP A 18 12.73 19.53 3.69
C ASP A 18 11.41 19.22 2.95
N ASP A 19 10.28 19.31 3.67
CA ASP A 19 8.94 19.01 3.14
C ASP A 19 8.67 19.66 1.77
N ALA A 20 9.06 20.93 1.58
CA ALA A 20 8.79 21.67 0.35
C ALA A 20 9.68 21.21 -0.80
N SER A 21 10.96 20.95 -0.55
CA SER A 21 11.90 20.44 -1.54
C SER A 21 11.57 19.00 -1.96
N CYS A 22 11.19 18.15 -1.00
CA CYS A 22 10.76 16.77 -1.23
C CYS A 22 9.45 16.72 -2.03
N GLU A 23 8.46 17.56 -1.72
CA GLU A 23 7.21 17.65 -2.50
C GLU A 23 7.47 18.08 -3.96
N ARG A 24 8.40 19.00 -4.19
CA ARG A 24 8.81 19.37 -5.56
C ARG A 24 9.45 18.21 -6.32
N LEU A 25 10.36 17.49 -5.66
CA LEU A 25 11.05 16.36 -6.26
C LEU A 25 10.06 15.23 -6.57
N ASP A 26 9.14 14.92 -5.65
CA ASP A 26 8.07 13.93 -5.85
C ASP A 26 7.20 14.29 -7.07
N LEU A 27 6.71 15.53 -7.17
CA LEU A 27 5.95 15.99 -8.33
C LEU A 27 6.74 15.90 -9.64
N GLN A 28 8.06 16.06 -9.59
CA GLN A 28 8.94 15.91 -10.77
C GLN A 28 9.09 14.44 -11.17
N LEU A 29 9.34 13.54 -10.20
CA LEU A 29 9.46 12.10 -10.42
C LEU A 29 8.14 11.50 -10.96
N GLN A 30 6.99 11.92 -10.43
CA GLN A 30 5.67 11.50 -10.91
C GLN A 30 5.42 11.91 -12.35
N ARG A 31 5.83 13.13 -12.75
CA ARG A 31 5.64 13.62 -14.13
C ARG A 31 6.47 12.86 -15.15
N THR A 32 7.64 12.37 -14.75
CA THR A 32 8.56 11.65 -15.66
C THR A 32 8.43 10.14 -15.58
N GLY A 33 7.77 9.61 -14.53
CA GLY A 33 7.68 8.17 -14.27
C GLY A 33 9.01 7.56 -13.87
N GLU A 34 9.93 8.37 -13.34
CA GLU A 34 11.31 7.98 -13.01
C GLU A 34 11.47 7.49 -11.56
N GLY A 35 10.39 7.41 -10.80
CA GLY A 35 10.41 7.19 -9.35
C GLY A 35 11.09 5.90 -8.88
N ASP A 36 10.71 4.74 -9.43
CA ASP A 36 11.35 3.45 -9.10
C ASP A 36 12.84 3.47 -9.41
N ALA A 37 13.19 3.99 -10.59
CA ALA A 37 14.58 4.11 -11.03
C ALA A 37 15.38 5.13 -10.21
N PHE A 38 14.72 6.03 -9.46
CA PHE A 38 15.37 6.94 -8.52
C PHE A 38 15.61 6.24 -7.18
N ALA A 39 14.60 5.54 -6.66
CA ALA A 39 14.70 4.77 -5.43
C ALA A 39 15.81 3.70 -5.50
N ASP A 40 15.86 2.93 -6.60
CA ASP A 40 16.91 1.93 -6.83
C ASP A 40 18.33 2.54 -6.75
N GLU A 41 18.52 3.74 -7.29
CA GLU A 41 19.83 4.41 -7.26
C GLU A 41 20.16 4.97 -5.87
N VAL A 42 19.16 5.47 -5.13
CA VAL A 42 19.34 5.85 -3.71
C VAL A 42 19.82 4.65 -2.90
N GLU A 43 19.18 3.48 -3.05
CA GLU A 43 19.59 2.26 -2.35
C GLU A 43 21.03 1.85 -2.69
N VAL A 44 21.42 1.92 -3.96
CA VAL A 44 22.80 1.64 -4.40
C VAL A 44 23.79 2.58 -3.72
N HIS A 45 23.50 3.88 -3.67
CA HIS A 45 24.37 4.87 -3.03
C HIS A 45 24.41 4.74 -1.50
N VAL A 46 23.28 4.42 -0.85
CA VAL A 46 23.19 4.10 0.58
C VAL A 46 24.05 2.89 0.92
N ALA A 47 23.89 1.79 0.18
CA ALA A 47 24.65 0.57 0.38
C ALA A 47 26.16 0.79 0.15
N ASP A 48 26.52 1.66 -0.79
CA ASP A 48 27.92 2.03 -1.01
C ASP A 48 28.49 2.88 0.13
N LEU A 49 27.71 3.82 0.67
CA LEU A 49 28.11 4.63 1.81
C LEU A 49 28.33 3.77 3.06
N LEU A 50 27.38 2.88 3.39
CA LEU A 50 27.47 1.97 4.54
C LEU A 50 28.61 0.96 4.42
N ARG A 51 29.09 0.69 3.20
CA ARG A 51 30.28 -0.14 2.96
C ARG A 51 31.58 0.59 3.30
N HIS A 52 31.60 1.92 3.15
CA HIS A 52 32.80 2.75 3.29
C HIS A 52 32.86 3.56 4.59
N CYS A 53 31.73 3.74 5.27
CA CYS A 53 31.60 4.54 6.47
C CYS A 53 30.92 3.74 7.57
N THR A 54 31.28 4.03 8.83
CA THR A 54 30.68 3.37 9.99
C THR A 54 29.53 4.21 10.54
N VAL A 55 28.45 3.56 10.96
CA VAL A 55 27.37 4.24 11.70
C VAL A 55 27.61 4.08 13.20
N PRO A 56 27.40 5.13 14.02
CA PRO A 56 27.53 5.02 15.48
C PRO A 56 26.60 3.95 16.07
N ALA A 57 27.18 3.05 16.88
CA ALA A 57 26.47 1.90 17.44
C ALA A 57 25.47 2.24 18.57
N ASP A 58 25.42 3.50 19.01
CA ASP A 58 24.50 3.99 20.03
C ASP A 58 23.16 4.51 19.45
N LEU A 59 22.99 4.44 18.13
CA LEU A 59 21.78 4.83 17.45
C LEU A 59 20.71 3.71 17.48
N PRO A 60 19.41 4.07 17.42
CA PRO A 60 18.32 3.11 17.28
C PRO A 60 18.50 2.20 16.06
N GLU A 61 17.97 0.97 16.13
CA GLU A 61 17.80 0.09 14.96
C GLU A 61 17.13 0.87 13.81
N ASP A 62 17.55 0.63 12.56
CA ASP A 62 17.15 1.32 11.32
C ASP A 62 17.73 2.74 11.08
N SER A 63 18.48 3.31 12.02
CA SER A 63 19.06 4.66 11.83
C SER A 63 20.20 4.72 10.80
N GLU A 64 20.81 3.58 10.49
CA GLU A 64 21.97 3.48 9.60
C GLU A 64 21.63 3.86 8.16
N GLU A 65 20.56 3.28 7.62
CA GLU A 65 20.08 3.51 6.26
C GLU A 65 19.56 4.95 6.10
N TRP A 66 18.88 5.48 7.12
CA TRP A 66 18.34 6.84 7.09
C TRP A 66 19.45 7.89 7.09
N LEU A 67 20.52 7.66 7.86
CA LEU A 67 21.69 8.54 7.84
C LEU A 67 22.41 8.50 6.51
N ALA A 68 22.56 7.31 5.93
CA ALA A 68 23.19 7.18 4.63
C ALA A 68 22.35 7.86 3.52
N ALA A 69 21.03 7.71 3.56
CA ALA A 69 20.12 8.39 2.63
C ALA A 69 20.17 9.91 2.79
N ALA A 70 20.32 10.41 4.03
CA ALA A 70 20.48 11.85 4.30
C ALA A 70 21.75 12.42 3.65
N VAL A 71 22.85 11.66 3.66
CA VAL A 71 24.10 12.07 3.03
C VAL A 71 23.93 12.14 1.51
N VAL A 72 23.24 11.17 0.91
CA VAL A 72 22.95 11.18 -0.53
C VAL A 72 22.04 12.36 -0.90
N ALA A 73 21.00 12.60 -0.09
CA ALA A 73 20.08 13.73 -0.23
C ALA A 73 20.74 15.11 -0.14
N ALA A 74 21.82 15.23 0.64
CA ALA A 74 22.58 16.46 0.78
C ALA A 74 23.38 16.84 -0.48
N GLY A 75 23.44 15.96 -1.48
CA GLY A 75 24.05 16.23 -2.77
C GLY A 75 25.37 15.52 -3.00
N ARG A 76 25.79 15.56 -4.26
CA ARG A 76 26.94 14.83 -4.77
C ARG A 76 28.24 15.18 -4.03
N ASP A 77 28.50 16.47 -3.83
CA ASP A 77 29.72 16.94 -3.16
C ASP A 77 29.82 16.41 -1.72
N ALA A 78 28.69 16.36 -1.01
CA ALA A 78 28.62 15.86 0.35
C ALA A 78 28.84 14.34 0.42
N TYR A 79 28.20 13.59 -0.47
CA TYR A 79 28.40 12.15 -0.63
C TYR A 79 29.87 11.82 -0.94
N GLU A 80 30.45 12.45 -1.96
CA GLU A 80 31.84 12.21 -2.38
C GLU A 80 32.84 12.58 -1.27
N ALA A 81 32.63 13.70 -0.57
CA ALA A 81 33.47 14.10 0.56
C ALA A 81 33.39 13.12 1.74
N THR A 82 32.20 12.57 2.01
CA THR A 82 31.98 11.61 3.10
C THR A 82 32.67 10.28 2.80
N ILE A 83 32.51 9.75 1.59
CA ILE A 83 33.24 8.54 1.15
C ILE A 83 34.74 8.76 1.22
N ALA A 84 35.24 9.91 0.76
CA ALA A 84 36.66 10.22 0.80
C ALA A 84 37.22 10.31 2.24
N ALA A 85 36.39 10.71 3.21
CA ALA A 85 36.77 10.77 4.62
C ALA A 85 36.82 9.39 5.30
N GLY A 86 35.99 8.42 4.85
CA GLY A 86 36.07 7.01 5.27
C GLY A 86 35.90 6.76 6.77
N GLY A 87 35.19 7.63 7.48
CA GLY A 87 35.01 7.60 8.94
C GLY A 87 33.57 7.35 9.38
N GLU A 88 33.25 7.78 10.60
CA GLU A 88 31.87 7.71 11.11
C GLU A 88 30.98 8.78 10.45
N ILE A 89 29.74 8.40 10.13
CA ILE A 89 28.71 9.34 9.66
C ILE A 89 28.25 10.19 10.86
N ASP A 90 28.55 11.50 10.83
CA ASP A 90 28.18 12.43 11.92
C ASP A 90 26.68 12.77 11.85
N ALA A 91 25.88 11.96 12.53
CA ALA A 91 24.45 12.10 12.60
C ALA A 91 24.00 13.53 12.98
N ALA A 92 24.69 14.23 13.89
CA ALA A 92 24.30 15.58 14.32
C ALA A 92 24.36 16.66 13.22
N ARG A 93 25.01 16.38 12.09
CA ARG A 93 25.11 17.29 10.94
C ARG A 93 23.98 17.15 9.93
N TRP A 94 23.18 16.10 10.01
CA TRP A 94 22.25 15.73 8.96
C TRP A 94 20.81 15.88 9.41
N ARG A 95 19.89 16.07 8.46
CA ARG A 95 18.46 16.22 8.73
C ARG A 95 17.79 14.88 8.47
N TRP A 96 17.51 14.09 9.52
CA TRP A 96 17.21 12.66 9.35
C TRP A 96 15.77 12.42 8.87
N ARG A 97 14.84 13.29 9.33
CA ARG A 97 13.44 13.33 8.86
C ARG A 97 13.32 13.61 7.36
N ASP A 98 14.30 14.31 6.84
CA ASP A 98 14.33 14.79 5.46
C ASP A 98 14.79 13.64 4.51
N ALA A 99 15.64 12.74 4.99
CA ALA A 99 16.03 11.52 4.29
C ALA A 99 14.93 10.46 4.26
N GLU A 100 14.20 10.33 5.38
CA GLU A 100 12.98 9.53 5.46
C GLU A 100 11.98 10.02 4.42
N ALA A 101 11.77 11.33 4.27
CA ALA A 101 10.88 11.87 3.25
C ALA A 101 11.30 11.49 1.82
N LEU A 102 12.60 11.42 1.51
CA LEU A 102 13.10 11.02 0.18
C LEU A 102 12.98 9.52 -0.09
N LEU A 103 13.29 8.70 0.91
CA LEU A 103 13.10 7.26 0.83
C LEU A 103 11.62 6.96 0.72
N VAL A 104 10.79 7.55 1.59
CA VAL A 104 9.34 7.42 1.55
C VAL A 104 8.79 7.95 0.23
N THR A 105 9.24 9.08 -0.32
CA THR A 105 8.69 9.63 -1.61
C THR A 105 9.16 8.86 -2.84
N GLY A 106 10.41 8.39 -2.90
CA GLY A 106 10.89 7.48 -3.95
C GLY A 106 10.23 6.09 -3.85
N TRP A 107 9.98 5.63 -2.62
CA TRP A 107 9.18 4.43 -2.39
C TRP A 107 7.71 4.71 -2.67
N SER A 108 7.21 5.94 -2.46
CA SER A 108 5.84 6.40 -2.76
C SER A 108 5.60 6.53 -4.25
N SER A 109 6.58 6.52 -5.15
CA SER A 109 6.24 6.31 -6.57
C SER A 109 5.81 4.86 -6.85
N HIS A 110 6.30 3.90 -6.07
CA HIS A 110 5.87 2.50 -6.12
C HIS A 110 4.71 2.22 -5.14
N ALA A 111 4.72 2.88 -3.99
CA ALA A 111 3.70 2.94 -2.95
C ALA A 111 2.72 4.11 -3.16
N ALA A 112 2.64 4.70 -4.34
CA ALA A 112 1.48 5.49 -4.78
C ALA A 112 0.92 4.95 -6.09
N ALA A 113 1.63 3.98 -6.71
CA ALA A 113 0.95 2.86 -7.36
C ALA A 113 0.30 1.93 -6.31
N VAL A 114 0.89 1.78 -5.11
CA VAL A 114 0.26 1.18 -3.91
C VAL A 114 0.11 2.21 -2.80
N ASP A 115 -0.80 3.15 -3.01
CA ASP A 115 -1.28 4.08 -1.99
C ASP A 115 -1.34 3.41 -0.60
N PRO A 116 -0.54 3.83 0.42
CA PRO A 116 -0.62 3.31 1.76
C PRO A 116 -1.84 3.83 2.51
N THR A 117 -2.57 4.82 1.95
CA THR A 117 -3.99 4.90 2.25
C THR A 117 -4.67 3.79 1.47
N PRO A 118 -5.33 2.81 2.12
CA PRO A 118 -6.08 1.80 1.41
C PRO A 118 -6.99 2.49 0.39
N ARG A 119 -6.70 2.36 -0.91
CA ARG A 119 -7.58 2.88 -1.97
C ARG A 119 -8.94 2.17 -2.01
N ASP A 120 -9.13 1.18 -1.15
CA ASP A 120 -10.41 0.53 -0.86
C ASP A 120 -11.15 1.08 0.36
N HIS A 121 -10.53 1.92 1.20
CA HIS A 121 -11.26 2.70 2.21
C HIS A 121 -11.50 4.11 1.66
N ASP A 122 -12.59 4.24 0.91
CA ASP A 122 -13.37 5.45 1.14
C ASP A 122 -13.80 5.42 2.60
N PRO A 123 -13.42 6.39 3.44
CA PRO A 123 -13.84 6.43 4.84
C PRO A 123 -15.38 6.45 4.98
N GLY A 124 -16.12 6.66 3.89
CA GLY A 124 -17.57 6.52 3.81
C GLY A 124 -18.12 5.08 3.72
N PHE A 125 -17.30 4.06 3.40
CA PHE A 125 -17.79 2.68 3.27
C PHE A 125 -16.90 1.63 3.99
N PRO A 126 -17.44 0.85 4.95
CA PRO A 126 -16.63 0.03 5.86
C PRO A 126 -16.26 -1.37 5.36
N VAL A 127 -16.41 -1.68 4.06
CA VAL A 127 -16.07 -2.99 3.49
C VAL A 127 -14.92 -2.87 2.49
N THR A 128 -13.87 -3.67 2.70
CA THR A 128 -12.70 -3.76 1.82
C THR A 128 -12.88 -4.90 0.81
N LEU A 129 -12.72 -4.62 -0.49
CA LEU A 129 -12.70 -5.65 -1.55
C LEU A 129 -11.28 -6.14 -1.81
N GLN A 130 -11.11 -7.45 -2.05
CA GLN A 130 -9.83 -8.06 -2.42
C GLN A 130 -10.04 -9.06 -3.56
N TRP A 131 -9.31 -8.88 -4.66
CA TRP A 131 -9.27 -9.84 -5.77
C TRP A 131 -8.00 -10.70 -5.70
N LYS A 132 -8.15 -11.95 -5.25
CA LYS A 132 -7.06 -12.93 -5.09
C LYS A 132 -7.23 -14.08 -6.09
N VAL A 133 -7.12 -13.74 -7.36
CA VAL A 133 -7.24 -14.68 -8.49
C VAL A 133 -6.12 -14.48 -9.48
N ALA A 134 -5.68 -15.54 -10.14
CA ALA A 134 -4.61 -15.46 -11.13
C ALA A 134 -5.02 -14.69 -12.40
N ALA A 135 -6.31 -14.72 -12.75
CA ALA A 135 -6.84 -14.12 -13.97
C ALA A 135 -8.17 -13.39 -13.70
N PRO A 136 -8.15 -12.13 -13.23
CA PRO A 136 -9.37 -11.39 -12.95
C PRO A 136 -10.12 -10.99 -14.24
N PRO A 137 -11.42 -10.67 -14.16
CA PRO A 137 -12.20 -10.21 -15.31
C PRO A 137 -11.64 -8.92 -15.94
N PRO A 138 -11.93 -8.65 -17.24
CA PRO A 138 -11.52 -7.41 -17.89
C PRO A 138 -11.99 -6.16 -17.12
N GLY A 139 -11.09 -5.20 -16.95
CA GLY A 139 -11.37 -3.96 -16.21
C GLY A 139 -11.19 -4.07 -14.69
N VAL A 140 -10.87 -5.26 -14.19
CA VAL A 140 -10.40 -5.47 -12.82
C VAL A 140 -8.88 -5.48 -12.82
N TYR A 141 -8.30 -4.59 -12.02
CA TYR A 141 -6.86 -4.51 -11.81
C TYR A 141 -6.56 -4.87 -10.37
N THR A 142 -5.63 -5.80 -10.14
CA THR A 142 -5.25 -6.27 -8.81
C THR A 142 -3.73 -6.30 -8.73
N SER A 143 -3.16 -5.93 -7.58
CA SER A 143 -1.71 -5.99 -7.32
C SER A 143 -1.23 -7.40 -6.95
N TYR A 144 -1.94 -8.45 -7.41
CA TYR A 144 -1.62 -9.84 -7.10
C TYR A 144 -0.24 -10.23 -7.66
N GLY A 145 0.73 -10.38 -6.78
CA GLY A 145 2.07 -10.88 -7.04
C GLY A 145 2.56 -11.58 -5.79
N VAL A 146 3.21 -12.73 -5.99
CA VAL A 146 3.71 -13.75 -5.05
C VAL A 146 2.67 -14.64 -4.36
N ASP A 147 2.86 -15.93 -4.60
CA ASP A 147 2.21 -17.07 -3.97
C ASP A 147 2.16 -16.94 -2.43
N ASP A 148 1.04 -17.37 -1.85
CA ASP A 148 0.85 -17.74 -0.43
C ASP A 148 0.40 -16.66 0.59
N LEU A 149 -0.12 -15.52 0.16
CA LEU A 149 -0.90 -14.64 1.07
C LEU A 149 -2.31 -15.22 1.23
N GLY A 150 -2.54 -15.99 2.31
CA GLY A 150 -3.85 -16.54 2.67
C GLY A 150 -4.97 -15.47 2.80
N ASP A 151 -6.15 -15.85 3.27
CA ASP A 151 -7.29 -14.91 3.47
C ASP A 151 -7.12 -14.00 4.70
N ASP A 152 -5.93 -13.95 5.28
CA ASP A 152 -5.60 -13.13 6.44
C ASP A 152 -5.62 -11.63 6.07
N PRO A 153 -6.54 -10.84 6.67
CA PRO A 153 -6.58 -9.39 6.51
C PRO A 153 -5.29 -8.67 6.91
N ALA A 154 -4.53 -9.21 7.86
CA ALA A 154 -3.30 -8.61 8.39
C ALA A 154 -2.09 -8.75 7.45
N HIS A 155 -2.13 -9.68 6.48
CA HIS A 155 -1.01 -9.98 5.60
C HIS A 155 -1.35 -9.85 4.10
N GLY A 156 -2.60 -9.58 3.72
CA GLY A 156 -3.08 -9.80 2.35
C GLY A 156 -4.05 -8.76 1.81
N VAL A 157 -3.86 -7.46 2.09
CA VAL A 157 -4.60 -6.41 1.41
C VAL A 157 -4.02 -6.24 0.00
N VAL A 158 -4.63 -6.92 -0.97
CA VAL A 158 -4.33 -6.74 -2.38
C VAL A 158 -5.28 -5.68 -2.91
N ALA A 159 -4.76 -4.48 -3.15
CA ALA A 159 -5.55 -3.39 -3.68
C ALA A 159 -6.14 -3.80 -5.03
N SER A 160 -7.46 -3.58 -5.17
CA SER A 160 -8.15 -3.92 -6.40
C SER A 160 -8.97 -2.74 -6.92
N SER A 161 -8.82 -2.44 -8.20
CA SER A 161 -9.64 -1.46 -8.91
C SER A 161 -10.63 -2.21 -9.78
N ASP A 162 -11.92 -2.11 -9.46
CA ASP A 162 -13.02 -2.55 -10.31
C ASP A 162 -14.10 -1.45 -10.40
N PRO A 163 -14.36 -0.88 -11.60
CA PRO A 163 -15.44 0.10 -11.78
C PRO A 163 -16.83 -0.41 -11.36
N ALA A 164 -17.08 -1.71 -11.42
CA ALA A 164 -18.33 -2.31 -10.94
C ALA A 164 -18.42 -2.29 -9.40
N TRP A 165 -17.29 -2.39 -8.69
CA TRP A 165 -17.23 -2.22 -7.24
C TRP A 165 -17.52 -0.77 -6.84
N ASP A 166 -16.95 0.20 -7.56
CA ASP A 166 -17.23 1.63 -7.32
C ASP A 166 -18.71 1.96 -7.51
N GLN A 167 -19.37 1.32 -8.48
CA GLN A 167 -20.81 1.45 -8.69
C GLN A 167 -21.59 0.80 -7.54
N ALA A 168 -21.29 -0.45 -7.21
CA ALA A 168 -21.95 -1.16 -6.11
C ALA A 168 -21.82 -0.39 -4.79
N ARG A 169 -20.63 0.12 -4.47
CA ARG A 169 -20.39 0.95 -3.29
C ARG A 169 -21.25 2.19 -3.26
N ARG A 170 -21.39 2.91 -4.38
CA ARG A 170 -22.27 4.09 -4.47
C ARG A 170 -23.73 3.72 -4.22
N ASP A 171 -24.18 2.60 -4.75
CA ASP A 171 -25.56 2.14 -4.58
C ASP A 171 -25.82 1.65 -3.15
N LEU A 172 -24.90 0.89 -2.55
CA LEU A 172 -24.97 0.44 -1.16
C LEU A 172 -24.92 1.61 -0.17
N SER A 173 -24.07 2.60 -0.43
CA SER A 173 -23.96 3.81 0.41
C SER A 173 -25.23 4.68 0.32
N ALA A 174 -26.03 4.52 -0.74
CA ALA A 174 -27.31 5.20 -0.90
C ALA A 174 -28.46 4.50 -0.14
N ASP A 175 -28.24 3.29 0.42
CA ASP A 175 -29.20 2.58 1.27
C ASP A 175 -28.98 2.93 2.75
N PRO A 176 -29.85 3.75 3.36
CA PRO A 176 -29.67 4.18 4.74
C PRO A 176 -29.79 3.05 5.77
N ALA A 177 -30.61 2.02 5.48
CA ALA A 177 -30.82 0.91 6.41
C ALA A 177 -29.56 0.04 6.49
N LEU A 178 -28.98 -0.27 5.33
CA LEU A 178 -27.71 -0.99 5.27
C LEU A 178 -26.58 -0.21 5.96
N MET A 179 -26.49 1.11 5.72
CA MET A 179 -25.46 1.94 6.35
C MET A 179 -25.61 2.01 7.87
N GLU A 180 -26.84 1.97 8.40
CA GLU A 180 -27.09 1.86 9.84
C GLU A 180 -26.60 0.51 10.39
N GLU A 181 -26.87 -0.60 9.68
CA GLU A 181 -26.37 -1.93 10.07
C GLU A 181 -24.84 -1.99 10.05
N LEU A 182 -24.21 -1.47 9.00
CA LEU A 182 -22.76 -1.41 8.85
C LEU A 182 -22.10 -0.52 9.91
N ALA A 183 -22.71 0.60 10.27
CA ALA A 183 -22.23 1.46 11.36
C ALA A 183 -22.26 0.74 12.72
N GLY A 184 -23.22 -0.17 12.94
CA GLY A 184 -23.26 -1.03 14.13
C GLY A 184 -22.15 -2.10 14.19
N LEU A 185 -21.40 -2.26 13.09
CA LEU A 185 -20.28 -3.18 12.94
C LEU A 185 -18.93 -2.45 12.88
N ASP A 186 -18.87 -1.17 13.26
CA ASP A 186 -17.67 -0.32 13.21
C ASP A 186 -16.45 -0.85 13.97
N TRP A 187 -16.67 -1.77 14.90
CA TRP A 187 -15.64 -2.46 15.68
C TRP A 187 -15.01 -3.66 14.95
N LEU A 188 -15.53 -4.03 13.76
CA LEU A 188 -15.04 -5.11 12.91
C LEU A 188 -14.53 -4.58 11.59
N ASP A 189 -13.36 -5.08 11.17
CA ASP A 189 -12.92 -4.91 9.79
C ASP A 189 -13.66 -5.91 8.88
N LEU A 190 -14.36 -5.41 7.87
CA LEU A 190 -15.14 -6.25 6.94
C LEU A 190 -14.41 -6.41 5.60
N HIS A 191 -14.21 -7.66 5.18
CA HIS A 191 -13.48 -7.99 3.96
C HIS A 191 -14.31 -8.88 3.04
N LEU A 192 -14.43 -8.48 1.77
CA LEU A 192 -14.94 -9.31 0.68
C LEU A 192 -13.76 -9.80 -0.16
N VAL A 193 -13.53 -11.11 -0.19
CA VAL A 193 -12.39 -11.72 -0.88
C VAL A 193 -12.89 -12.59 -2.03
N VAL A 194 -12.46 -12.27 -3.24
CA VAL A 194 -12.78 -13.07 -4.43
C VAL A 194 -11.63 -14.04 -4.72
N ARG A 195 -11.95 -15.35 -4.81
CA ARG A 195 -11.01 -16.46 -5.04
C ARG A 195 -11.34 -17.24 -6.30
N ASP A 196 -10.36 -17.98 -6.80
CA ASP A 196 -10.56 -18.87 -7.95
C ASP A 196 -11.60 -19.95 -7.62
N GLY A 197 -12.45 -20.27 -8.58
CA GLY A 197 -13.57 -21.22 -8.40
C GLY A 197 -13.14 -22.67 -8.10
N GLU A 198 -11.85 -22.98 -8.28
CA GLU A 198 -11.24 -24.26 -7.91
C GLU A 198 -10.88 -24.32 -6.42
N GLU A 199 -10.64 -23.17 -5.77
CA GLU A 199 -10.34 -23.07 -4.32
C GLU A 199 -11.62 -22.93 -3.49
N VAL A 200 -12.60 -22.19 -4.01
CA VAL A 200 -13.86 -21.88 -3.34
C VAL A 200 -14.99 -22.13 -4.34
N THR A 201 -15.99 -22.92 -3.96
CA THR A 201 -17.15 -23.21 -4.81
C THR A 201 -18.43 -22.52 -4.33
N GLU A 202 -18.49 -22.16 -3.05
CA GLU A 202 -19.63 -21.50 -2.41
C GLU A 202 -19.12 -20.38 -1.47
N PRO A 203 -19.90 -19.29 -1.29
CA PRO A 203 -19.55 -18.24 -0.35
C PRO A 203 -19.34 -18.74 1.09
N GLU A 204 -18.26 -18.31 1.74
CA GLU A 204 -17.93 -18.69 3.11
C GLU A 204 -17.56 -17.49 3.97
N LEU A 205 -18.27 -17.33 5.10
CA LEU A 205 -18.03 -16.26 6.06
C LEU A 205 -17.17 -16.76 7.23
N ARG A 206 -15.95 -16.22 7.37
CA ARG A 206 -14.94 -16.63 8.35
C ARG A 206 -14.60 -15.50 9.34
N PRO A 207 -14.61 -15.77 10.66
CA PRO A 207 -14.07 -14.84 11.65
C PRO A 207 -12.53 -14.89 11.66
N TYR A 208 -11.88 -13.76 11.91
CA TYR A 208 -10.42 -13.65 11.94
C TYR A 208 -9.89 -12.92 13.19
N PRO A 209 -8.74 -13.33 13.77
CA PRO A 209 -7.93 -14.51 13.43
C PRO A 209 -8.58 -15.84 13.82
N SER A 210 -9.53 -15.83 14.75
CA SER A 210 -10.25 -17.01 15.19
C SER A 210 -11.66 -16.65 15.69
N PRO A 211 -12.56 -17.63 15.83
CA PRO A 211 -13.91 -17.40 16.35
C PRO A 211 -13.97 -16.77 17.75
N ASP A 212 -12.93 -16.97 18.57
CA ASP A 212 -12.91 -16.51 19.98
C ASP A 212 -12.25 -15.13 20.16
N ALA A 213 -11.63 -14.58 19.12
CA ALA A 213 -10.87 -13.34 19.17
C ALA A 213 -11.12 -12.47 17.93
N VAL A 214 -12.38 -12.41 17.49
CA VAL A 214 -12.77 -11.76 16.23
C VAL A 214 -12.39 -10.28 16.23
N ARG A 215 -11.62 -9.88 15.23
CA ARG A 215 -11.27 -8.50 14.90
C ARG A 215 -11.71 -8.11 13.49
N ALA A 216 -11.70 -9.10 12.60
CA ALA A 216 -12.14 -8.94 11.23
C ALA A 216 -13.06 -10.09 10.82
N VAL A 217 -13.86 -9.86 9.80
CA VAL A 217 -14.72 -10.85 9.17
C VAL A 217 -14.41 -10.87 7.69
N VAL A 218 -14.18 -12.07 7.17
CA VAL A 218 -13.86 -12.30 5.78
C VAL A 218 -14.99 -13.10 5.13
N LEU A 219 -15.69 -12.50 4.18
CA LEU A 219 -16.54 -13.23 3.25
C LEU A 219 -15.71 -13.61 2.03
N VAL A 220 -15.42 -14.90 1.87
CA VAL A 220 -14.74 -15.43 0.70
C VAL A 220 -15.79 -15.89 -0.32
N VAL A 221 -15.66 -15.46 -1.57
CA VAL A 221 -16.61 -15.74 -2.65
C VAL A 221 -15.88 -16.25 -3.89
N PRO A 222 -16.50 -17.15 -4.68
CA PRO A 222 -15.90 -17.62 -5.93
C PRO A 222 -15.99 -16.55 -7.03
N GLN A 223 -14.94 -16.44 -7.83
CA GLN A 223 -14.87 -15.58 -9.02
C GLN A 223 -16.01 -15.83 -10.00
N SER A 224 -16.54 -17.05 -10.06
CA SER A 224 -17.64 -17.42 -10.94
C SER A 224 -18.90 -16.58 -10.73
N LEU A 225 -19.11 -16.01 -9.53
CA LEU A 225 -20.22 -15.07 -9.25
C LEU A 225 -20.07 -13.74 -10.00
N PHE A 226 -18.85 -13.41 -10.41
CA PHE A 226 -18.48 -12.16 -11.07
C PHE A 226 -18.02 -12.40 -12.52
N ALA A 227 -18.26 -13.60 -13.07
CA ALA A 227 -17.79 -14.00 -14.38
C ALA A 227 -18.50 -13.30 -15.55
N ASP A 228 -19.61 -12.60 -15.28
CA ASP A 228 -20.25 -11.78 -16.30
C ASP A 228 -19.37 -10.57 -16.64
N ALA A 229 -19.11 -10.38 -17.93
CA ALA A 229 -18.35 -9.25 -18.44
C ALA A 229 -19.14 -7.94 -18.33
N ASP A 230 -20.48 -8.01 -18.19
CA ASP A 230 -21.31 -6.85 -17.95
C ASP A 230 -21.03 -6.22 -16.58
N ALA A 231 -20.67 -4.95 -16.58
CA ALA A 231 -20.35 -4.21 -15.35
C ALA A 231 -21.57 -4.03 -14.43
N GLY A 232 -22.79 -4.01 -14.99
CA GLY A 232 -24.02 -3.91 -14.21
C GLY A 232 -24.31 -5.20 -13.44
N ALA A 233 -24.26 -6.35 -14.12
CA ALA A 233 -24.42 -7.66 -13.47
C ALA A 233 -23.36 -7.90 -12.38
N ARG A 234 -22.11 -7.46 -12.62
CA ARG A 234 -21.04 -7.57 -11.62
C ARG A 234 -21.26 -6.65 -10.41
N ALA A 235 -21.77 -5.44 -10.63
CA ALA A 235 -22.13 -4.52 -9.54
C ALA A 235 -23.27 -5.08 -8.67
N GLU A 236 -24.28 -5.71 -9.29
CA GLU A 236 -25.35 -6.42 -8.57
C GLU A 236 -24.78 -7.57 -7.71
N ALA A 237 -23.87 -8.38 -8.26
CA ALA A 237 -23.22 -9.46 -7.52
C ALA A 237 -22.43 -8.95 -6.29
N TYR A 238 -21.77 -7.80 -6.40
CA TYR A 238 -21.09 -7.17 -5.26
C TYR A 238 -22.07 -6.73 -4.18
N ALA A 239 -23.17 -6.09 -4.57
CA ALA A 239 -24.21 -5.67 -3.65
C ALA A 239 -24.82 -6.85 -2.88
N GLU A 240 -25.13 -7.94 -3.59
CA GLU A 240 -25.63 -9.18 -3.00
C GLU A 240 -24.61 -9.80 -2.02
N ALA A 241 -23.32 -9.81 -2.36
CA ALA A 241 -22.29 -10.34 -1.49
C ALA A 241 -22.15 -9.55 -0.18
N VAL A 242 -22.18 -8.21 -0.26
CA VAL A 242 -22.13 -7.36 0.94
C VAL A 242 -23.36 -7.57 1.81
N GLN A 243 -24.56 -7.60 1.22
CA GLN A 243 -25.79 -7.87 1.96
C GLN A 243 -25.77 -9.25 2.61
N ALA A 244 -25.26 -10.27 1.92
CA ALA A 244 -25.10 -11.62 2.48
C ALA A 244 -24.13 -11.65 3.66
N MET A 245 -23.02 -10.89 3.59
CA MET A 245 -22.08 -10.74 4.70
C MET A 245 -22.75 -10.11 5.92
N VAL A 246 -23.46 -9.00 5.75
CA VAL A 246 -24.15 -8.31 6.85
C VAL A 246 -25.24 -9.20 7.45
N ALA A 247 -26.08 -9.82 6.62
CA ALA A 247 -27.11 -10.75 7.09
C ALA A 247 -26.51 -11.97 7.82
N GLY A 248 -25.39 -12.50 7.33
CA GLY A 248 -24.66 -13.60 7.96
C GLY A 248 -24.10 -13.24 9.33
N LEU A 249 -23.70 -11.98 9.54
CA LEU A 249 -23.26 -11.46 10.84
C LEU A 249 -24.41 -11.24 11.81
N ALA A 250 -25.51 -10.64 11.35
CA ALA A 250 -26.72 -10.45 12.15
C ALA A 250 -27.26 -11.79 12.71
N GLY A 251 -27.19 -12.87 11.91
CA GLY A 251 -27.60 -14.21 12.33
C GLY A 251 -26.65 -14.89 13.33
N ARG A 252 -25.39 -14.44 13.45
CA ARG A 252 -24.38 -15.01 14.36
C ARG A 252 -24.25 -14.25 15.67
N ILE A 253 -24.58 -12.95 15.70
CA ILE A 253 -24.53 -12.09 16.89
C ILE A 253 -25.72 -12.36 17.86
N GLN A 254 -26.78 -13.03 17.39
CA GLN A 254 -27.96 -13.37 18.21
C GLN A 254 -27.90 -14.72 18.95
N ARG A 255 -26.77 -15.43 18.94
CA ARG A 255 -26.56 -16.69 19.69
C ARG A 255 -25.52 -16.54 20.78
#